data_AF-X0WPU1-F1
#
_entry.id   AF-X0WPU1-F1
#
_cell.length_a   1.000
_cell.length_b   1.000
_cell.length_c   1.000
_cell.angle_alpha   90.00
_cell.angle_beta   90.00
_cell.angle_gamma   90.00
#
_symmetry.space_group_name_H-M   'P 1'
#
loop_
_entity.id
_entity.type
_entity.pdbx_description
1 polymer ?
#
loop_
_entity_poly.entity_id
_entity_poly.type
_entity_poly.pdbx_seq_one_letter_code
_entity_poly.pdbx_strand_id
1 'polypeptide(L)'
;MSKLIKEEFKIHKSTKWSTINLTAIEDPELSLKAKYVHTYLITRPPNWEIRIKDIINRSTAGRDAIYSGLKELVDKKYIHREQKRGQGGKMGVFIYKVYETPTPLPEKPDTAEPDTANPHAYYYNSSSNKQSKTVS
;
A
#
# COMPACT_ATOMS: atom_id res chain seq x y z
N MET A 1 -29.97 -60.35 -0.64
CA MET A 1 -29.92 -58.94 -1.07
C MET A 1 -28.64 -58.33 -0.55
N SER A 2 -27.73 -57.88 -1.41
CA SER A 2 -26.49 -57.23 -0.99
C SER A 2 -26.77 -55.80 -0.51
N LYS A 3 -26.13 -55.41 0.59
CA LYS A 3 -26.25 -54.05 1.14
C LYS A 3 -25.22 -53.17 0.43
N LEU A 4 -25.67 -52.25 -0.42
CA LEU A 4 -24.81 -51.26 -1.07
C LEU A 4 -24.11 -50.42 0.01
N ILE A 5 -22.79 -50.59 0.14
CA ILE A 5 -21.95 -49.68 0.93
C ILE A 5 -21.83 -48.39 0.11
N LYS A 6 -22.24 -47.27 0.69
CA LYS A 6 -22.17 -45.96 0.05
C LYS A 6 -20.93 -45.23 0.58
N GLU A 7 -19.88 -45.18 -0.23
CA GLU A 7 -18.64 -44.50 0.12
C GLU A 7 -18.80 -42.98 0.00
N GLU A 8 -18.45 -42.25 1.06
CA GLU A 8 -18.54 -40.78 1.11
C GLU A 8 -17.14 -40.16 1.07
N PHE A 9 -16.71 -39.73 -0.13
CA PHE A 9 -15.40 -39.10 -0.32
C PHE A 9 -15.43 -37.62 0.09
N LYS A 10 -14.87 -37.30 1.27
CA LYS A 10 -14.70 -35.92 1.75
C LYS A 10 -13.37 -35.36 1.27
N ILE A 11 -13.42 -34.48 0.26
CA ILE A 11 -12.24 -33.84 -0.33
C ILE A 11 -11.91 -32.54 0.41
N HIS A 12 -10.91 -32.58 1.30
CA HIS A 12 -10.43 -31.40 2.03
C HIS A 12 -9.32 -30.68 1.25
N LYS A 13 -9.67 -29.88 0.23
CA LYS A 13 -8.70 -29.04 -0.50
C LYS A 13 -8.50 -27.67 0.17
N SER A 14 -7.35 -27.50 0.83
CA SER A 14 -6.83 -26.18 1.20
C SER A 14 -5.89 -25.66 0.11
N THR A 15 -6.43 -25.07 -0.96
CA THR A 15 -5.65 -24.52 -2.07
C THR A 15 -5.72 -22.99 -2.10
N LYS A 16 -4.92 -22.36 -1.23
CA LYS A 16 -4.63 -20.92 -1.27
C LYS A 16 -3.19 -20.69 -1.73
N TRP A 17 -2.93 -21.00 -2.99
CA TRP A 17 -1.68 -20.71 -3.67
C TRP A 17 -1.98 -19.97 -4.98
N SER A 18 -0.98 -19.27 -5.52
CA SER A 18 -1.12 -18.49 -6.76
C SER A 18 0.21 -18.51 -7.50
N THR A 19 0.18 -18.74 -8.80
CA THR A 19 1.33 -18.52 -9.67
C THR A 19 1.50 -17.01 -9.83
N ILE A 20 2.75 -16.53 -9.76
CA ILE A 20 3.13 -15.13 -9.93
C ILE A 20 4.39 -15.04 -10.79
N ASN A 21 4.54 -13.95 -11.52
CA ASN A 21 5.80 -13.64 -12.21
C ASN A 21 6.89 -13.31 -11.18
N LEU A 22 8.07 -13.92 -11.32
CA LEU A 22 9.17 -13.75 -10.37
C LEU A 22 9.96 -12.44 -10.54
N THR A 23 9.71 -11.66 -11.60
CA THR A 23 10.47 -10.43 -11.92
C THR A 23 10.68 -9.51 -10.72
N ALA A 24 9.62 -9.18 -9.97
CA ALA A 24 9.73 -8.34 -8.77
C ALA A 24 10.44 -9.02 -7.58
N ILE A 25 10.42 -10.34 -7.49
CA ILE A 25 11.09 -11.13 -6.43
C ILE A 25 12.59 -11.24 -6.72
N GLU A 26 12.96 -11.36 -7.99
CA GLU A 26 14.34 -11.51 -8.45
C GLU A 26 15.06 -10.17 -8.66
N ASP A 27 14.33 -9.07 -8.83
CA ASP A 27 14.87 -7.70 -8.96
C ASP A 27 15.84 -7.36 -7.81
N PRO A 28 17.15 -7.17 -8.05
CA PRO A 28 18.11 -6.87 -7.00
C PRO A 28 18.00 -5.44 -6.47
N GLU A 29 17.31 -4.54 -7.20
CA GLU A 29 17.09 -3.15 -6.80
C GLU A 29 15.87 -2.98 -5.87
N LEU A 30 15.06 -4.03 -5.68
CA LEU A 30 13.96 -4.04 -4.73
C LEU A 30 14.37 -4.63 -3.37
N SER A 31 14.09 -3.87 -2.32
CA SER A 31 14.22 -4.29 -0.94
C SER A 31 13.16 -5.32 -0.54
N LEU A 32 13.45 -6.12 0.50
CA LEU A 32 12.55 -7.17 0.99
C LEU A 32 11.13 -6.67 1.34
N LYS A 33 11.01 -5.44 1.87
CA LYS A 33 9.72 -4.78 2.14
C LYS A 33 8.93 -4.51 0.85
N ALA A 34 9.60 -4.08 -0.23
CA ALA A 34 8.96 -3.82 -1.51
C ALA A 34 8.53 -5.14 -2.17
N LYS A 35 9.38 -6.17 -2.13
CA LYS A 35 9.06 -7.53 -2.60
C LYS A 35 7.86 -8.14 -1.87
N TYR A 36 7.79 -8.00 -0.55
CA TYR A 36 6.63 -8.41 0.25
C TYR A 36 5.36 -7.66 -0.13
N VAL A 37 5.41 -6.32 -0.20
CA VAL A 37 4.26 -5.49 -0.56
C VAL A 37 3.76 -5.82 -1.96
N HIS A 38 4.65 -5.94 -2.94
CA HIS A 38 4.31 -6.35 -4.31
C HIS A 38 3.60 -7.70 -4.30
N THR A 39 4.25 -8.74 -3.78
CA THR A 39 3.69 -10.11 -3.69
C THR A 39 2.31 -10.14 -3.01
N TYR A 40 2.12 -9.34 -1.95
CA TYR A 40 0.83 -9.21 -1.27
C TYR A 40 -0.25 -8.64 -2.19
N LEU A 41 0.08 -7.68 -3.06
CA LEU A 41 -0.85 -7.00 -3.97
C LEU A 41 -1.23 -7.88 -5.18
N ILE A 42 -0.24 -8.44 -5.92
CA ILE A 42 -0.50 -9.29 -7.10
C ILE A 42 -1.27 -10.58 -6.75
N THR A 43 -1.09 -11.13 -5.55
CA THR A 43 -1.83 -12.34 -5.10
C THR A 43 -3.28 -12.05 -4.67
N ARG A 44 -3.85 -10.88 -4.94
CA ARG A 44 -5.27 -10.57 -4.66
C ARG A 44 -6.12 -10.76 -5.92
N PRO A 45 -7.42 -11.11 -5.77
CA PRO A 45 -8.32 -11.18 -6.91
C PRO A 45 -8.36 -9.88 -7.73
N PRO A 46 -8.59 -9.95 -9.05
CA PRO A 46 -8.79 -8.75 -9.85
C PRO A 46 -9.97 -7.92 -9.31
N ASN A 47 -9.86 -6.59 -9.41
CA ASN A 47 -10.80 -5.60 -8.88
C ASN A 47 -10.89 -5.54 -7.34
N TRP A 48 -9.95 -6.12 -6.58
CA TRP A 48 -9.93 -5.95 -5.13
C TRP A 48 -9.52 -4.52 -4.72
N GLU A 49 -10.41 -3.79 -4.03
CA GLU A 49 -10.10 -2.49 -3.44
C GLU A 49 -9.19 -2.63 -2.21
N ILE A 50 -7.89 -2.37 -2.37
CA ILE A 50 -6.92 -2.48 -1.27
C ILE A 50 -6.77 -1.12 -0.56
N ARG A 51 -7.18 -1.05 0.70
CA ARG A 51 -6.78 0.07 1.57
C ARG A 51 -5.40 -0.22 2.15
N ILE A 52 -4.50 0.75 2.15
CA ILE A 52 -3.14 0.59 2.73
C ILE A 52 -3.20 0.15 4.20
N LYS A 53 -4.22 0.62 4.95
CA LYS A 53 -4.51 0.17 6.32
C LYS A 53 -4.72 -1.35 6.42
N ASP A 54 -5.35 -1.97 5.43
CA ASP A 54 -5.61 -3.42 5.44
C ASP A 54 -4.33 -4.23 5.20
N ILE A 55 -3.35 -3.68 4.47
CA ILE A 55 -2.01 -4.26 4.32
C ILE A 55 -1.28 -4.21 5.66
N ILE A 56 -1.26 -3.02 6.30
CA ILE A 56 -0.61 -2.81 7.60
C ILE A 56 -1.21 -3.74 8.66
N ASN A 57 -2.54 -3.80 8.78
CA ASN A 57 -3.23 -4.63 9.77
C ASN A 57 -3.06 -6.15 9.56
N ARG A 58 -2.58 -6.58 8.39
CA ARG A 58 -2.34 -8.00 8.03
C ARG A 58 -0.86 -8.35 7.97
N SER A 59 0.02 -7.42 8.33
CA SER A 59 1.46 -7.60 8.35
C SER A 59 2.00 -7.44 9.77
N THR A 60 3.10 -8.13 10.07
CA THR A 60 3.95 -7.81 11.22
C THR A 60 4.90 -6.65 10.92
N ALA A 61 5.01 -6.21 9.66
CA ALA A 61 5.80 -5.06 9.27
C ALA A 61 5.14 -3.75 9.73
N GLY A 62 5.95 -2.87 10.32
CA GLY A 62 5.49 -1.56 10.76
C GLY A 62 4.97 -0.69 9.60
N ARG A 63 4.11 0.28 9.94
CA ARG A 63 3.51 1.26 9.01
C ARG A 63 4.51 1.78 7.97
N ASP A 64 5.68 2.23 8.43
CA ASP A 64 6.66 2.92 7.59
C ASP A 64 7.41 1.96 6.65
N ALA A 65 7.50 0.67 6.98
CA ALA A 65 7.99 -0.36 6.08
C ALA A 65 7.03 -0.55 4.89
N ILE A 66 5.71 -0.57 5.14
CA ILE A 66 4.70 -0.65 4.08
C ILE A 66 4.71 0.61 3.20
N TYR A 67 4.72 1.82 3.79
CA TYR A 67 4.75 3.06 3.03
C TYR A 67 6.05 3.24 2.21
N SER A 68 7.20 2.91 2.78
CA SER A 68 8.46 3.01 2.03
C SER A 68 8.59 1.93 0.94
N GLY A 69 8.08 0.71 1.16
CA GLY A 69 7.95 -0.30 0.11
C GLY A 69 7.02 0.14 -1.04
N LEU A 70 5.88 0.75 -0.72
CA LEU A 70 4.97 1.33 -1.73
C LEU A 70 5.63 2.46 -2.54
N LYS A 71 6.39 3.36 -1.87
CA LYS A 71 7.13 4.43 -2.57
C LYS A 71 8.14 3.83 -3.56
N GLU A 72 8.92 2.87 -3.10
CA GLU A 72 9.97 2.20 -3.87
C GLU A 72 9.41 1.49 -5.11
N LEU A 73 8.26 0.82 -4.99
CA LEU A 73 7.56 0.21 -6.14
C LEU A 73 7.03 1.24 -7.15
N VAL A 74 6.71 2.46 -6.73
CA VAL A 74 6.34 3.58 -7.62
C VAL A 74 7.59 4.18 -8.30
N ASP A 75 8.68 4.31 -7.55
CA ASP A 75 9.96 4.77 -8.09
C ASP A 75 10.47 3.78 -9.16
N LYS A 76 10.40 2.47 -8.88
CA LYS A 76 10.78 1.35 -9.77
C LYS A 76 9.69 0.92 -10.78
N LYS A 77 8.58 1.63 -10.87
CA LYS A 77 7.54 1.47 -11.92
C LYS A 77 6.78 0.13 -11.95
N TYR A 78 6.80 -0.61 -10.84
CA TYR A 78 5.87 -1.71 -10.59
C TYR A 78 4.48 -1.21 -10.19
N ILE A 79 4.38 0.04 -9.74
CA ILE A 79 3.11 0.68 -9.37
C ILE A 79 3.02 2.08 -10.00
N HIS A 80 1.88 2.39 -10.63
CA HIS A 80 1.52 3.75 -11.02
C HIS A 80 0.44 4.29 -10.07
N ARG A 81 0.62 5.53 -9.58
CA ARG A 81 -0.29 6.18 -8.65
C ARG A 81 -1.00 7.36 -9.32
N GLU A 82 -2.31 7.27 -9.45
CA GLU A 82 -3.18 8.33 -9.99
C GLU A 82 -3.99 8.96 -8.87
N GLN A 83 -4.10 10.29 -8.85
CA GLN A 83 -4.97 11.00 -7.92
C GLN A 83 -6.22 11.48 -8.65
N LYS A 84 -7.39 10.94 -8.29
CA LYS A 84 -8.66 11.54 -8.74
C LYS A 84 -8.91 12.82 -7.95
N ARG A 85 -9.34 13.89 -8.62
CA ARG A 85 -9.81 15.12 -7.96
C ARG A 85 -11.13 14.82 -7.24
N GLY A 86 -11.26 15.25 -5.99
CA GLY A 86 -12.54 15.16 -5.27
C GLY A 86 -13.49 16.28 -5.68
N GLN A 87 -14.80 16.07 -5.53
CA GLN A 87 -15.78 17.14 -5.72
C GLN A 87 -15.58 18.26 -4.70
N GLY A 88 -15.78 19.51 -5.13
CA GLY A 88 -15.83 20.68 -4.25
C GLY A 88 -14.52 20.95 -3.49
N GLY A 89 -13.36 20.76 -4.13
CA GLY A 89 -12.05 21.03 -3.53
C GLY A 89 -11.58 20.01 -2.49
N LYS A 90 -12.32 18.92 -2.28
CA LYS A 90 -11.90 17.84 -1.36
C LYS A 90 -10.73 17.05 -1.95
N MET A 91 -9.81 16.63 -1.09
CA MET A 91 -8.74 15.70 -1.48
C MET A 91 -9.37 14.36 -1.91
N GLY A 92 -9.19 14.00 -3.18
CA GLY A 92 -9.81 12.81 -3.76
C GLY A 92 -8.98 11.54 -3.58
N VAL A 93 -9.50 10.44 -4.14
CA VAL A 93 -8.98 9.09 -3.91
C VAL A 93 -7.74 8.81 -4.77
N PHE A 94 -6.73 8.19 -4.16
CA PHE A 94 -5.59 7.62 -4.88
C PHE A 94 -5.94 6.23 -5.44
N ILE A 95 -5.67 6.03 -6.73
CA ILE A 95 -5.73 4.75 -7.41
C ILE A 95 -4.30 4.26 -7.61
N TYR A 96 -4.05 3.02 -7.23
CA TYR A 96 -2.77 2.33 -7.44
C TYR A 96 -2.99 1.24 -8.48
N LYS A 97 -2.34 1.37 -9.64
CA LYS A 97 -2.27 0.35 -10.68
C LYS A 97 -0.98 -0.46 -10.44
N VAL A 98 -1.11 -1.76 -10.20
CA VAL A 98 0.01 -2.66 -9.86
C VAL A 98 0.27 -3.57 -11.05
N TYR A 99 1.55 -3.76 -11.39
CA TYR A 99 2.01 -4.54 -12.54
C TYR A 99 2.97 -5.64 -12.09
N GLU A 100 2.93 -6.80 -12.75
CA GLU A 100 3.82 -7.91 -12.42
C GLU A 100 5.29 -7.61 -12.74
N THR A 101 5.51 -6.88 -13.83
CA THR A 101 6.78 -6.38 -14.35
C THR A 101 6.80 -4.85 -14.30
N PRO A 102 7.98 -4.20 -14.28
CA PRO A 102 8.04 -2.74 -14.32
C PRO A 102 7.58 -2.26 -15.71
N THR A 103 6.72 -1.24 -15.74
CA THR A 103 6.16 -0.69 -16.98
C THR A 103 6.63 0.75 -17.23
N PRO A 104 6.75 1.22 -18.48
CA PRO A 104 7.00 2.63 -18.74
C PRO A 104 5.91 3.49 -18.07
N LEU A 105 6.27 4.72 -17.70
CA LEU A 105 5.30 5.67 -17.13
C LEU A 105 4.14 5.87 -18.10
N PRO A 106 2.88 5.81 -17.65
CA PRO A 106 1.76 6.24 -18.46
C PRO A 106 1.92 7.73 -18.81
N GLU A 107 1.46 8.12 -19.99
CA GLU A 107 1.36 9.52 -20.38
C GLU A 107 0.55 10.27 -19.31
N LYS A 108 1.12 11.38 -18.82
CA LYS A 108 0.75 11.98 -17.52
C LYS A 108 -0.73 12.39 -17.47
N PRO A 109 -1.46 12.10 -16.38
CA PRO A 109 -2.47 13.02 -15.90
C PRO A 109 -1.77 14.20 -15.21
N ASP A 110 -2.14 15.43 -15.56
CA ASP A 110 -1.50 16.67 -15.06
C ASP A 110 -1.37 16.70 -13.53
N THR A 111 -0.14 16.48 -13.07
CA THR A 111 0.28 16.78 -11.71
C THR A 111 0.82 18.20 -11.72
N ALA A 112 0.00 19.17 -11.30
CA ALA A 112 0.50 20.49 -10.94
C ALA A 112 1.56 20.32 -9.85
N GLU A 113 2.65 21.08 -9.95
CA GLU A 113 3.77 21.00 -9.02
C GLU A 113 3.31 21.31 -7.58
N PRO A 114 3.78 20.58 -6.56
CA PRO A 114 3.40 20.84 -5.19
C PRO A 114 4.02 22.16 -4.71
N ASP A 115 3.17 23.16 -4.52
CA ASP A 115 3.55 24.45 -3.92
C ASP A 115 4.19 24.18 -2.55
N THR A 116 5.49 24.43 -2.44
CA THR A 116 6.31 23.86 -1.35
C THR A 116 6.26 24.75 -0.10
N ALA A 117 5.13 24.67 0.61
CA ALA A 117 4.99 25.27 1.94
C ALA A 117 5.85 24.50 2.96
N ASN A 118 6.94 25.13 3.41
CA ASN A 118 7.90 24.62 4.38
C ASN A 118 7.22 24.14 5.70
N PRO A 119 7.33 22.86 6.10
CA PRO A 119 6.54 22.29 7.20
C PRO A 119 7.14 22.49 8.62
N HIS A 120 8.16 23.33 8.80
CA HIS A 120 8.70 23.66 10.13
C HIS A 120 7.84 24.66 10.93
N ALA A 121 6.58 24.31 11.24
CA ALA A 121 5.69 25.19 12.00
C ALA A 121 4.55 24.49 12.79
N TYR A 122 4.85 23.47 13.61
CA TYR A 122 3.95 23.10 14.71
C TYR A 122 4.68 23.00 16.05
N TYR A 123 4.54 24.09 16.81
CA TYR A 123 4.94 24.21 18.20
C TYR A 123 4.18 23.21 19.08
N TYR A 124 4.91 22.52 19.95
CA TYR A 124 4.37 21.99 21.20
C TYR A 124 4.85 22.89 22.34
N ASN A 125 3.93 23.50 23.08
CA ASN A 125 4.05 23.84 24.51
C ASN A 125 2.82 24.63 24.97
N SER A 126 1.95 23.97 25.74
CA SER A 126 0.87 24.60 26.52
C SER A 126 0.64 23.77 27.79
N SER A 127 0.42 24.46 28.93
CA SER A 127 0.45 23.94 30.32
C SER A 127 1.90 23.72 30.84
N SER A 128 2.42 24.37 31.88
CA SER A 128 1.94 25.44 32.78
C SER A 128 3.17 26.27 33.27
N ASN A 129 3.10 27.38 34.03
CA ASN A 129 2.01 28.03 34.76
C ASN A 129 2.24 29.57 34.89
N LYS A 130 1.37 30.21 35.69
CA LYS A 130 1.35 31.59 36.23
C LYS A 130 2.66 32.25 36.71
N GLN A 131 2.55 33.60 36.75
CA GLN A 131 3.26 34.59 37.60
C GLN A 131 4.68 35.00 37.19
N SER A 132 5.14 36.25 37.42
CA SER A 132 4.49 37.57 37.55
C SER A 132 5.58 38.61 37.86
N LYS A 133 5.58 39.79 37.20
CA LYS A 133 6.32 41.03 37.64
C LYS A 133 7.87 40.88 37.63
N THR A 134 8.72 41.91 37.59
CA THR A 134 8.57 43.36 37.35
C THR A 134 9.92 43.92 36.84
N VAL A 135 9.84 44.89 35.94
CA VAL A 135 10.65 46.13 35.85
C VAL A 135 11.95 46.20 36.69
N SER A 136 13.09 46.36 36.01
CA SER A 136 13.91 47.60 36.01
C SER A 136 14.90 47.57 34.85
#